data_AF-A0A4P6UIS0-F1
#
_entry.id   AF-A0A4P6UIS0-F1
#
_cell.length_a   1.000
_cell.length_b   1.000
_cell.length_c   1.000
_cell.angle_alpha   90.00
_cell.angle_beta   90.00
_cell.angle_gamma   90.00
#
_symmetry.space_group_name_H-M   'P 1'
#
loop_
_entity.id
_entity.type
_entity.pdbx_description
1 polymer ?
#
loop_
_entity_poly.entity_id
_entity_poly.type
_entity_poly.pdbx_seq_one_letter_code
_entity_poly.pdbx_strand_id
1 'polypeptide(L)'
;MNRSTSLSLVAIAAALIAGPALANDTTAKTREQVQAELAQAVRSGTIVAVGEDSMTLNQQFPGLYPQQAAKAGKTGEQAQAELAQAVRNGDMVVGTSSKLNQLFPDLYPKQVAKAGKTREQVQAELADAVRTGDIVAVGEDSMTLNQQFPGLYAQKVVHTNTASSGNGTVSAN
;
A
#
# COMPACT_ATOMS: atom_id res chain seq x y z
N MET A 1 -5.10 40.30 -68.87
CA MET A 1 -3.87 40.43 -68.05
C MET A 1 -4.11 39.73 -66.71
N ASN A 2 -3.19 38.82 -66.40
CA ASN A 2 -2.75 38.39 -65.06
C ASN A 2 -3.49 37.21 -64.39
N ARG A 3 -2.79 36.06 -64.49
CA ARG A 3 -3.01 34.73 -63.92
C ARG A 3 -2.61 34.69 -62.44
N SER A 4 -3.19 33.78 -61.65
CA SER A 4 -2.43 32.81 -60.82
C SER A 4 -3.34 31.82 -60.09
N THR A 5 -3.15 30.54 -60.43
CA THR A 5 -3.54 29.33 -59.68
C THR A 5 -2.63 29.15 -58.46
N SER A 6 -3.14 28.60 -57.35
CA SER A 6 -2.43 27.65 -56.43
C SER A 6 -3.35 27.21 -55.27
N LEU A 7 -3.75 25.93 -55.25
CA LEU A 7 -3.24 24.85 -54.38
C LEU A 7 -3.74 24.92 -52.93
N SER A 8 -4.73 24.08 -52.59
CA SER A 8 -5.21 23.87 -51.23
C SER A 8 -5.39 22.38 -50.95
N LEU A 9 -5.02 21.98 -49.73
CA LEU A 9 -5.10 20.64 -49.11
C LEU A 9 -4.22 19.53 -49.73
N VAL A 10 -3.25 19.05 -48.94
CA VAL A 10 -3.26 17.67 -48.39
C VAL A 10 -2.42 17.67 -47.11
N ALA A 11 -3.01 17.20 -46.02
CA ALA A 11 -2.37 17.00 -44.73
C ALA A 11 -1.36 15.83 -44.80
N ILE A 12 -0.12 16.08 -44.40
CA ILE A 12 0.88 15.03 -44.20
C ILE A 12 0.66 14.42 -42.81
N ALA A 13 0.19 13.17 -42.80
CA ALA A 13 0.06 12.36 -41.59
C ALA A 13 1.46 12.00 -41.06
N ALA A 14 1.83 12.56 -39.91
CA ALA A 14 3.00 12.12 -39.15
C ALA A 14 2.58 10.96 -38.22
N ALA A 15 2.65 9.74 -38.73
CA ALA A 15 2.64 8.55 -37.89
C ALA A 15 4.05 8.36 -37.29
N LEU A 16 4.26 8.86 -36.07
CA LEU A 16 5.41 8.45 -35.25
C LEU A 16 4.90 7.60 -34.08
N ILE A 17 4.83 6.30 -34.33
CA ILE A 17 4.68 5.29 -33.28
C ILE A 17 6.04 5.18 -32.59
N ALA A 18 6.28 6.02 -31.60
CA ALA A 18 7.34 5.81 -30.61
C ALA A 18 6.69 5.15 -29.39
N GLY A 19 6.77 3.82 -29.31
CA GLY A 19 6.41 3.11 -28.09
C GLY A 19 7.30 3.58 -26.93
N PRO A 20 6.77 3.83 -25.73
CA PRO A 20 7.62 4.20 -24.60
C PRO A 20 8.43 2.98 -24.15
N ALA A 21 9.73 3.02 -24.46
CA ALA A 21 10.75 2.25 -23.78
C ALA A 21 10.71 2.60 -22.28
N LEU A 22 10.43 1.61 -21.44
CA LEU A 22 10.44 1.71 -20.00
C LEU A 22 11.90 1.82 -19.52
N ALA A 23 12.25 2.95 -18.90
CA ALA A 23 13.52 3.13 -18.20
C ALA A 23 13.34 4.10 -17.02
N ASN A 24 13.72 3.63 -15.83
CA ASN A 24 13.74 4.29 -14.52
C ASN A 24 12.40 4.79 -13.96
N ASP A 25 12.05 4.27 -12.78
CA ASP A 25 10.99 4.77 -11.88
C ASP A 25 11.42 6.08 -11.19
N THR A 26 11.91 7.01 -12.00
CA THR A 26 12.11 8.43 -11.73
C THR A 26 11.41 9.17 -12.85
N THR A 27 10.09 8.94 -13.00
CA THR A 27 9.29 9.73 -13.94
C THR A 27 9.41 11.18 -13.49
N ALA A 28 10.21 11.98 -14.20
CA ALA A 28 10.24 13.41 -13.99
C ALA A 28 8.79 13.88 -14.19
N LYS A 29 8.13 14.27 -13.09
CA LYS A 29 6.75 14.75 -13.14
C LYS A 29 6.70 15.86 -14.19
N THR A 30 5.77 15.75 -15.14
CA THR A 30 5.63 16.81 -16.13
C THR A 30 5.16 18.09 -15.42
N ARG A 31 5.47 19.26 -15.98
CA ARG A 31 5.08 20.54 -15.38
C ARG A 31 3.56 20.62 -15.16
N GLU A 32 2.80 19.97 -16.04
CA GLU A 32 1.35 19.84 -15.99
C GLU A 32 0.91 18.97 -14.81
N GLN A 33 1.59 17.85 -14.56
CA GLN A 33 1.32 16.99 -13.40
C GLN A 33 1.61 17.71 -12.08
N VAL A 34 2.73 18.44 -12.01
CA VAL A 34 3.07 19.24 -10.81
C VAL A 34 2.03 20.34 -10.57
N GLN A 35 1.55 21.00 -11.63
CA GLN A 35 0.48 22.01 -11.50
C GLN A 35 -0.85 21.40 -11.04
N ALA A 36 -1.20 20.23 -11.58
CA ALA A 36 -2.41 19.51 -11.18
C ALA A 36 -2.35 19.08 -9.69
N GLU A 37 -1.20 18.56 -9.26
CA GLU A 37 -0.96 18.17 -7.86
C GLU A 37 -0.96 19.36 -6.92
N LEU A 38 -0.34 20.48 -7.30
CA LEU A 38 -0.38 21.71 -6.51
C LEU A 38 -1.81 22.25 -6.40
N ALA A 39 -2.55 22.30 -7.51
CA ALA A 39 -3.95 22.72 -7.51
C ALA A 39 -4.82 21.81 -6.60
N GLN A 40 -4.56 20.51 -6.61
CA GLN A 40 -5.21 19.55 -5.73
C GLN A 40 -4.83 19.78 -4.25
N ALA A 41 -3.56 20.03 -3.95
CA ALA A 41 -3.07 20.31 -2.61
C ALA A 41 -3.65 21.62 -2.04
N VAL A 42 -3.74 22.67 -2.87
CA VAL A 42 -4.42 23.92 -2.52
C VAL A 42 -5.90 23.65 -2.23
N ARG A 43 -6.60 22.94 -3.13
CA ARG A 43 -8.03 22.68 -2.99
C ARG A 43 -8.37 21.83 -1.75
N SER A 44 -7.53 20.87 -1.42
CA SER A 44 -7.72 19.96 -0.28
C SER A 44 -7.10 20.48 1.02
N GLY A 45 -6.35 21.57 0.96
CA GLY A 45 -5.66 22.17 2.10
C GLY A 45 -4.53 21.30 2.67
N THR A 46 -4.00 20.34 1.91
CA THR A 46 -2.89 19.47 2.34
C THR A 46 -1.51 20.15 2.24
N ILE A 47 -1.49 21.46 2.03
CA ILE A 47 -0.26 22.26 2.05
C ILE A 47 0.12 22.50 3.51
N VAL A 48 1.40 22.28 3.83
CA VAL A 48 1.96 22.58 5.16
C VAL A 48 1.84 24.08 5.41
N ALA A 49 1.19 24.43 6.52
CA ALA A 49 1.03 25.81 6.94
C ALA A 49 2.38 26.40 7.36
N VAL A 50 2.53 27.71 7.21
CA VAL A 50 3.72 28.43 7.67
C VAL A 50 3.66 28.50 9.20
N GLY A 51 4.56 27.78 9.88
CA GLY A 51 4.63 27.72 11.34
C GLY A 51 5.48 26.54 11.83
N GLU A 52 5.68 26.44 13.14
CA GLU A 52 6.51 25.39 13.76
C GLU A 52 5.82 24.02 13.82
N ASP A 53 4.48 24.00 13.84
CA ASP A 53 3.70 22.79 14.14
C ASP A 53 3.64 21.77 13.00
N SER A 54 4.22 22.08 11.82
CA SER A 54 4.22 21.19 10.64
C SER A 54 2.83 20.68 10.22
N MET A 55 1.76 21.36 10.64
CA MET A 55 0.38 21.01 10.34
C MET A 55 0.00 21.51 8.95
N THR A 56 -0.93 20.83 8.28
CA THR A 56 -1.47 21.28 6.99
C THR A 56 -2.63 22.26 7.18
N LEU A 57 -2.90 23.11 6.18
CA LEU A 57 -3.94 24.15 6.26
C LEU A 57 -5.34 23.59 6.54
N ASN A 58 -5.67 22.39 6.06
CA ASN A 58 -6.93 21.71 6.36
C ASN A 58 -7.03 21.23 7.82
N GLN A 59 -5.91 21.01 8.50
CA GLN A 59 -5.88 20.67 9.92
C GLN A 59 -6.03 21.92 10.80
N GLN A 60 -5.43 23.05 10.40
CA GLN A 60 -5.55 24.32 11.13
C GLN A 60 -6.92 25.00 10.90
N PHE A 61 -7.43 24.95 9.67
CA PHE A 61 -8.67 25.63 9.27
C PHE A 61 -9.66 24.65 8.60
N PRO A 62 -10.16 23.63 9.32
CA PRO A 62 -11.02 22.60 8.75
C PRO A 62 -12.33 23.15 8.15
N GLY A 63 -12.78 24.34 8.57
CA GLY A 63 -13.97 25.00 8.01
C GLY A 63 -13.79 25.63 6.63
N LEU A 64 -12.55 25.79 6.15
CA LEU A 64 -12.24 26.41 4.86
C LEU A 64 -11.95 25.40 3.74
N TYR A 65 -11.84 24.11 4.08
CA TYR A 65 -11.48 23.04 3.15
C TYR A 65 -12.55 21.94 3.17
N PRO A 66 -12.78 21.26 2.03
CA PRO A 66 -13.68 20.12 2.00
C PRO A 66 -13.18 19.05 2.97
N GLN A 67 -14.07 18.56 3.85
CA GLN A 67 -13.74 17.46 4.74
C GLN A 67 -13.38 16.23 3.90
N GLN A 68 -12.18 15.70 4.11
CA GLN A 68 -11.81 14.41 3.57
C GLN A 68 -12.78 13.38 4.15
N ALA A 69 -13.35 12.54 3.29
CA ALA A 69 -14.18 11.43 3.74
C ALA A 69 -13.38 10.65 4.79
N ALA A 70 -13.94 10.54 6.01
CA ALA A 70 -13.34 9.72 7.04
C ALA A 70 -13.07 8.34 6.42
N LYS A 71 -11.83 7.83 6.53
CA LYS A 71 -11.56 6.43 6.20
C LYS A 71 -12.61 5.61 6.93
N ALA A 72 -13.37 4.81 6.20
CA ALA A 72 -14.47 4.03 6.76
C ALA A 72 -13.96 3.29 8.00
N GLY A 73 -14.34 3.79 9.18
CA GLY A 73 -14.10 3.09 10.43
C GLY A 73 -14.85 1.77 10.40
N LYS A 74 -14.48 0.83 11.27
CA LYS A 74 -15.29 -0.37 11.49
C LYS A 74 -16.74 0.06 11.70
N THR A 75 -17.69 -0.57 11.01
CA THR A 75 -19.10 -0.25 11.21
C THR A 75 -19.50 -0.58 12.64
N GLY A 76 -20.55 0.06 13.15
CA GLY A 76 -21.06 -0.23 14.49
C GLY A 76 -21.40 -1.72 14.65
N GLU A 77 -21.92 -2.37 13.60
CA GLU A 77 -22.18 -3.81 13.64
C GLU A 77 -20.88 -4.62 13.74
N GLN A 78 -19.83 -4.23 13.03
CA GLN A 78 -18.54 -4.92 13.11
C GLN A 78 -17.93 -4.80 14.51
N ALA A 79 -17.99 -3.61 15.12
CA ALA A 79 -17.53 -3.41 16.49
C ALA A 79 -18.35 -4.22 17.51
N GLN A 80 -19.68 -4.31 17.32
CA GLN A 80 -20.55 -5.09 18.19
C GLN A 80 -20.31 -6.59 18.04
N ALA A 81 -20.09 -7.07 16.81
CA ALA A 81 -19.75 -8.46 16.53
C ALA A 81 -18.40 -8.84 17.16
N GLU A 82 -17.38 -7.98 17.05
CA GLU A 82 -16.08 -8.19 17.69
C GLU A 82 -16.20 -8.20 19.23
N LEU A 83 -16.98 -7.30 19.81
CA LEU A 83 -17.21 -7.27 21.26
C LEU A 83 -17.92 -8.55 21.73
N ALA A 84 -18.97 -8.99 21.02
CA ALA A 84 -19.68 -10.22 21.34
C ALA A 84 -18.76 -11.45 21.26
N GLN A 85 -17.85 -11.50 20.27
CA GLN A 85 -16.84 -12.55 20.16
C GLN A 85 -15.83 -12.51 21.31
N ALA A 86 -15.33 -11.32 21.67
CA ALA A 86 -14.39 -11.17 22.77
C ALA A 86 -15.00 -11.61 24.11
N VAL A 87 -16.27 -11.28 24.36
CA VAL A 87 -17.01 -11.74 25.54
C VAL A 87 -17.20 -13.25 25.52
N ARG A 88 -17.64 -13.81 24.39
CA ARG A 88 -17.87 -15.26 24.25
C ARG A 88 -16.59 -16.07 24.45
N ASN A 89 -15.46 -15.57 23.97
CA ASN A 89 -14.17 -16.24 24.02
C ASN A 89 -13.36 -15.93 25.30
N GLY A 90 -13.88 -15.05 26.16
CA GLY A 90 -13.21 -14.59 27.37
C GLY A 90 -11.93 -13.79 27.09
N ASP A 91 -11.80 -13.19 25.90
CA ASP A 91 -10.66 -12.34 25.51
C ASP A 91 -10.72 -10.92 26.10
N MET A 92 -11.62 -10.72 27.06
CA MET A 92 -11.72 -9.49 27.84
C MET A 92 -10.57 -9.41 28.84
N VAL A 93 -9.79 -8.34 28.78
CA VAL A 93 -8.75 -8.03 29.76
C VAL A 93 -9.41 -7.55 31.05
N VAL A 94 -8.97 -8.10 32.18
CA VAL A 94 -9.35 -7.66 33.53
C VAL A 94 -8.08 -7.27 34.30
N GLY A 95 -8.14 -6.12 34.98
CA GLY A 95 -6.97 -5.51 35.61
C GLY A 95 -5.95 -5.03 34.58
N THR A 96 -4.67 -5.34 34.79
CA THR A 96 -3.56 -4.77 34.01
C THR A 96 -3.13 -5.61 32.81
N SER A 97 -3.41 -6.92 32.80
CA SER A 97 -2.88 -7.81 31.76
C SER A 97 -3.56 -9.17 31.58
N SER A 98 -4.38 -9.62 32.53
CA SER A 98 -4.95 -10.96 32.51
C SER A 98 -6.26 -11.00 31.71
N LYS A 99 -6.46 -12.05 30.90
CA LYS A 99 -7.72 -12.27 30.20
C LYS A 99 -8.66 -13.16 31.02
N LEU A 100 -9.98 -12.98 30.88
CA LEU A 100 -10.97 -13.80 31.59
C LEU A 100 -10.84 -15.30 31.27
N ASN A 101 -10.54 -15.65 30.03
CA ASN A 101 -10.31 -17.03 29.61
C ASN A 101 -9.03 -17.67 30.20
N GLN A 102 -8.07 -16.87 30.63
CA GLN A 102 -6.87 -17.36 31.32
C GLN A 102 -7.13 -17.57 32.81
N LEU A 103 -7.95 -16.70 33.42
CA LEU A 103 -8.29 -16.78 34.84
C LEU A 103 -9.35 -17.86 35.13
N PHE A 104 -10.33 -18.02 34.22
CA PHE A 104 -11.44 -18.94 34.37
C PHE A 104 -11.59 -19.83 33.13
N PRO A 105 -10.60 -20.68 32.80
CA PRO A 105 -10.59 -21.47 31.58
C PRO A 105 -11.80 -22.41 31.45
N ASP A 106 -12.39 -22.83 32.57
CA ASP A 106 -13.57 -23.72 32.58
C ASP A 106 -14.87 -23.02 32.15
N LEU A 107 -14.91 -21.68 32.19
CA LEU A 107 -16.09 -20.89 31.83
C LEU A 107 -16.13 -20.50 30.34
N TYR A 108 -15.04 -20.74 29.61
CA TYR A 108 -14.90 -20.31 28.22
C TYR A 108 -14.59 -21.49 27.29
N PRO A 109 -15.01 -21.42 26.01
CA PRO A 109 -14.64 -22.43 25.04
C PRO A 109 -13.11 -22.55 24.92
N LYS A 110 -12.59 -23.78 24.90
CA LYS A 110 -11.18 -24.03 24.58
C LYS A 110 -10.88 -23.43 23.21
N GLN A 111 -10.04 -22.42 23.18
CA GLN A 111 -9.64 -21.81 21.91
C GLN A 111 -8.80 -22.81 21.13
N VAL A 112 -9.19 -23.05 19.87
CA VAL A 112 -8.33 -23.77 18.93
C VAL A 112 -7.14 -22.85 18.69
N ALA A 113 -5.95 -23.28 19.11
CA ALA A 113 -4.74 -22.57 18.77
C ALA A 113 -4.73 -22.36 17.25
N LYS A 114 -4.61 -21.10 16.79
CA LYS A 114 -4.34 -20.85 15.38
C LYS A 114 -3.15 -21.74 15.00
N ALA A 115 -3.34 -22.58 13.98
CA ALA A 115 -2.30 -23.48 13.52
C ALA A 115 -1.04 -22.66 13.29
N GLY A 116 0.00 -22.91 14.10
CA GLY A 116 1.31 -22.31 13.89
C GLY A 116 1.88 -22.81 12.57
N LYS A 117 2.93 -22.14 12.08
CA LYS A 117 3.68 -22.63 10.93
C LYS A 117 4.14 -24.06 11.19
N THR A 118 3.97 -24.95 10.22
CA THR A 118 4.49 -26.32 10.35
C THR A 118 6.02 -26.30 10.33
N ARG A 119 6.65 -27.36 10.82
CA ARG A 119 8.11 -27.47 10.82
C ARG A 119 8.67 -27.41 9.40
N GLU A 120 7.92 -27.92 8.42
CA GLU A 120 8.26 -27.89 7.00
C GLU A 120 8.21 -26.46 6.45
N GLN A 121 7.17 -25.68 6.82
CA GLN A 121 7.07 -24.27 6.44
C GLN A 121 8.20 -23.43 7.04
N VAL A 122 8.53 -23.66 8.31
CA VAL A 122 9.65 -22.96 8.96
C VAL A 122 10.98 -23.32 8.29
N GLN A 123 11.19 -24.59 7.93
CA GLN A 123 12.40 -25.02 7.22
C GLN A 123 12.49 -24.42 5.81
N ALA A 124 11.37 -24.36 5.08
CA ALA A 124 11.33 -23.74 3.76
C ALA A 124 11.65 -22.24 3.85
N GLU A 125 11.05 -21.52 4.80
CA GLU A 125 11.34 -20.10 5.02
C GLU A 125 12.80 -19.85 5.42
N LEU A 126 13.36 -20.71 6.29
CA LEU A 126 14.76 -20.59 6.69
C LEU A 126 15.70 -20.86 5.50
N ALA A 127 15.43 -21.89 4.70
CA ALA A 127 16.23 -22.19 3.52
C ALA A 127 16.17 -21.05 2.50
N ASP A 128 15.00 -20.44 2.31
CA ASP A 128 14.85 -19.27 1.46
C ASP A 128 15.60 -18.06 2.03
N ALA A 129 15.52 -17.79 3.33
CA ALA A 129 16.25 -16.70 3.97
C ALA A 129 17.78 -16.88 3.83
N VAL A 130 18.29 -18.10 3.99
CA VAL A 130 19.71 -18.43 3.75
C VAL A 130 20.08 -18.20 2.28
N ARG A 131 19.26 -18.67 1.35
CA ARG A 131 19.51 -18.54 -0.09
C ARG A 131 19.52 -17.08 -0.55
N THR A 132 18.62 -16.25 -0.01
CA THR A 132 18.50 -14.83 -0.38
C THR A 132 19.30 -13.91 0.52
N GLY A 133 19.98 -14.43 1.54
CA GLY A 133 20.71 -13.62 2.54
C GLY A 133 19.81 -12.71 3.36
N ASP A 134 18.52 -13.04 3.49
CA ASP A 134 17.52 -12.33 4.31
C ASP A 134 17.67 -12.75 5.78
N ILE A 135 18.91 -12.69 6.25
CA ILE A 135 19.35 -13.06 7.60
C ILE A 135 20.05 -11.85 8.15
N VAL A 136 19.65 -11.40 9.35
CA VAL A 136 20.30 -10.28 10.02
C VAL A 136 21.75 -10.62 10.30
N ALA A 137 22.66 -9.80 9.80
CA ALA A 137 24.09 -9.93 10.05
C ALA A 137 24.39 -9.66 11.52
N VAL A 138 25.40 -10.35 12.06
CA VAL A 138 25.86 -10.11 13.43
C VAL A 138 26.56 -8.76 13.48
N GLY A 139 25.97 -7.78 14.17
CA GLY A 139 26.49 -6.41 14.30
C GLY A 139 25.43 -5.42 14.80
N GLU A 140 25.81 -4.16 15.01
CA GLU A 140 24.92 -3.12 15.52
C GLU A 140 23.97 -2.55 14.45
N ASP A 141 24.34 -2.70 13.17
CA ASP A 141 23.68 -1.99 12.06
C ASP A 141 22.33 -2.61 11.63
N SER A 142 21.93 -3.75 12.23
CA SER A 142 20.68 -4.48 11.90
C SER A 142 20.48 -4.79 10.41
N MET A 143 21.54 -4.72 9.60
CA MET A 143 21.51 -5.00 8.17
C MET A 143 21.45 -6.51 7.92
N THR A 144 20.82 -6.93 6.83
CA THR A 144 20.80 -8.33 6.42
C THR A 144 22.03 -8.68 5.57
N LEU A 145 22.41 -9.96 5.54
CA LEU A 145 23.61 -10.44 4.85
C LEU A 145 23.60 -10.12 3.34
N ASN A 146 22.44 -10.06 2.70
CA ASN A 146 22.33 -9.64 1.29
C ASN A 146 22.51 -8.12 1.09
N GLN A 147 22.24 -7.30 2.11
CA GLN A 147 22.53 -5.87 2.06
C GLN A 147 24.03 -5.62 2.24
N GLN A 148 24.67 -6.40 3.12
CA GLN A 148 26.12 -6.30 3.36
C GLN A 148 26.96 -6.93 2.23
N PHE A 149 26.50 -8.04 1.66
CA PHE A 149 27.20 -8.82 0.64
C PHE A 149 26.29 -9.16 -0.56
N PRO A 150 25.85 -8.16 -1.34
CA PRO A 150 24.86 -8.35 -2.42
C PRO A 150 25.32 -9.29 -3.54
N GLY A 151 26.62 -9.52 -3.71
CA GLY A 151 27.17 -10.43 -4.72
C GLY A 151 27.19 -11.91 -4.32
N LEU A 152 26.91 -12.24 -3.05
CA LEU A 152 26.98 -13.61 -2.53
C LEU A 152 25.61 -14.29 -2.42
N TYR A 153 24.52 -13.54 -2.57
CA TYR A 153 23.17 -14.02 -2.33
C TYR A 153 22.27 -13.81 -3.55
N ALA A 154 21.35 -14.75 -3.75
CA ALA A 154 20.36 -14.62 -4.82
C ALA A 154 19.42 -13.46 -4.49
N GLN A 155 19.28 -12.50 -5.41
CA GLN A 155 18.35 -11.40 -5.22
C GLN A 155 16.93 -11.96 -5.15
N LYS A 156 16.23 -11.66 -4.06
CA LYS A 156 14.83 -12.03 -3.88
C LYS A 156 14.03 -11.24 -4.91
N VAL A 157 13.65 -11.89 -6.01
CA VAL A 157 12.66 -11.34 -6.93
C VAL A 157 11.35 -11.28 -6.13
N VAL A 158 11.01 -10.09 -5.65
CA VAL A 158 9.69 -9.83 -5.08
C VAL A 158 8.72 -9.93 -6.24
N HIS A 159 8.15 -11.11 -6.47
CA HIS A 159 6.92 -11.22 -7.22
C HIS A 159 5.86 -10.50 -6.38
N THR A 160 5.65 -9.22 -6.67
CA THR A 160 4.46 -8.54 -6.22
C THR A 160 3.30 -9.37 -6.75
N ASN A 161 2.57 -9.99 -5.83
CA ASN A 161 1.39 -10.75 -6.13
C ASN A 161 0.34 -9.73 -6.60
N THR A 162 0.41 -9.33 -7.88
CA THR A 162 -0.70 -8.68 -8.57
C THR A 162 -1.78 -9.73 -8.64
N ALA A 163 -2.57 -9.78 -7.56
CA ALA A 163 -3.87 -10.40 -7.56
C ALA A 163 -4.62 -9.78 -8.74
N SER A 164 -4.67 -10.54 -9.84
CA SER A 164 -5.58 -10.34 -10.95
C SER A 164 -6.99 -10.44 -10.37
N SER A 165 -7.48 -9.29 -9.88
CA SER A 165 -8.90 -9.08 -9.61
C SER A 165 -9.59 -9.16 -10.96
N GLY A 166 -10.26 -10.29 -11.18
CA GLY A 166 -10.86 -10.62 -12.46
C GLY A 166 -11.77 -9.54 -13.02
N ASN A 167 -11.81 -9.47 -14.33
CA ASN A 167 -13.02 -9.04 -15.01
C ASN A 167 -13.47 -10.20 -15.90
N GLY A 168 -14.35 -11.04 -15.35
CA GLY A 168 -15.10 -12.01 -16.12
C GLY A 168 -16.08 -11.26 -17.01
N THR A 169 -15.72 -11.08 -18.28
CA THR A 169 -16.71 -10.76 -19.31
C THR A 169 -17.34 -12.07 -19.77
N VAL A 170 -18.52 -12.34 -19.21
CA VAL A 170 -19.52 -13.21 -19.85
C VAL A 170 -19.79 -12.62 -21.23
N SER A 171 -19.28 -13.27 -22.29
CA SER A 171 -19.67 -12.99 -23.65
C SER A 171 -20.48 -14.18 -24.14
N ALA A 172 -21.80 -14.02 -24.08
CA ALA A 172 -22.73 -14.88 -24.79
C ALA A 172 -22.55 -14.66 -26.30
N ASN A 173 -22.30 -15.75 -27.03
CA ASN A 173 -22.83 -16.00 -28.36
C ASN A 173 -22.91 -17.51 -28.56
#